data_AF-A0A1H9XMU4-F1
#
_entry.id   AF-A0A1H9XMU4-F1
#
_cell.length_a   1.000
_cell.length_b   1.000
_cell.length_c   1.000
_cell.angle_alpha   90.00
_cell.angle_beta   90.00
_cell.angle_gamma   90.00
#
_symmetry.space_group_name_H-M   'P 1'
#
loop_
_entity.id
_entity.type
_entity.pdbx_description
1 polymer ?
#
loop_
_entity_poly.entity_id
_entity_poly.type
_entity_poly.pdbx_seq_one_letter_code
_entity_poly.pdbx_strand_id
1 'polypeptide(L)' 'MNVHFDINGHQVREIRSVLASVGITEGTAYREVPFDPATRARGEHTFDFNDEQTAADAATTWQKHVERRAAFQR' A
#
# COMPACT_ATOMS: atom_id res chain seq x y z
N MET A 1 3.34 -5.94 -11.37
CA MET A 1 1.93 -6.26 -11.07
C MET A 1 1.33 -5.10 -10.30
N ASN A 2 0.31 -4.45 -10.87
CA ASN A 2 -0.30 -3.29 -10.24
C ASN A 2 -1.31 -3.72 -9.18
N VAL A 3 -1.13 -3.26 -7.95
CA VAL A 3 -2.11 -3.41 -6.88
C VAL A 3 -2.65 -2.04 -6.52
N HIS A 4 -3.97 -1.97 -6.46
CA HIS A 4 -4.69 -0.77 -6.12
C HIS A 4 -5.02 -0.73 -4.63
N PHE A 5 -4.70 0.38 -3.98
CA PHE A 5 -5.02 0.64 -2.59
C PHE A 5 -5.88 1.89 -2.49
N ASP A 6 -7.05 1.74 -1.84
CA ASP A 6 -7.93 2.84 -1.46
C ASP A 6 -7.36 3.51 -0.19
N ILE A 7 -6.44 4.45 -0.41
CA ILE A 7 -5.68 5.13 0.63
C ILE A 7 -5.48 6.61 0.26
N ASN A 8 -5.64 7.51 1.22
CA ASN A 8 -5.31 8.92 0.99
C ASN A 8 -3.80 9.21 1.12
N GLY A 9 -3.39 10.42 0.78
CA GLY A 9 -1.97 10.83 0.82
C GLY A 9 -1.30 10.71 2.20
N HIS A 10 -2.04 10.73 3.31
CA HIS A 10 -1.48 10.46 4.64
C HIS A 10 -1.19 8.96 4.80
N GLN A 11 -2.13 8.12 4.38
CA GLN A 11 -2.01 6.66 4.42
C GLN A 11 -0.93 6.13 3.47
N VAL A 12 -0.50 6.87 2.45
CA VAL A 12 0.64 6.50 1.60
C VAL A 12 1.94 6.34 2.40
N ARG A 13 2.20 7.22 3.37
CA ARG A 13 3.39 7.09 4.24
C ARG A 13 3.25 5.92 5.21
N GLU A 14 2.02 5.70 5.68
CA GLU A 14 1.67 4.61 6.58
C GLU A 14 1.87 3.25 5.89
N ILE A 15 1.31 3.04 4.69
CA ILE A 15 1.45 1.78 3.96
C ILE A 15 2.91 1.47 3.64
N ARG A 16 3.71 2.46 3.22
CA ARG A 16 5.16 2.27 3.00
C ARG A 16 5.87 1.77 4.26
N SER A 17 5.53 2.35 5.42
CA SER A 17 6.13 1.96 6.69
C SER A 17 5.72 0.55 7.11
N VAL A 18 4.44 0.21 6.91
CA VAL A 18 3.87 -1.11 7.20
C VAL A 18 4.51 -2.17 6.30
N LEU A 19 4.62 -1.92 5.00
CA LEU A 19 5.24 -2.84 4.04
C LEU A 19 6.74 -3.03 4.33
N ALA A 20 7.47 -1.94 4.60
CA ALA A 20 8.87 -2.02 4.98
C ALA A 20 9.10 -2.85 6.25
N SER A 21 8.16 -2.81 7.22
CA SER A 21 8.25 -3.59 8.46
C SER A 21 8.22 -5.12 8.25
N VAL A 22 7.68 -5.57 7.12
CA VAL A 22 7.65 -6.99 6.71
C VAL A 22 8.63 -7.31 5.59
N GLY A 23 9.55 -6.39 5.26
CA GLY A 23 10.58 -6.58 4.24
C GLY A 23 10.17 -6.20 2.82
N ILE A 24 8.93 -5.74 2.60
CA ILE A 24 8.44 -5.29 1.29
C ILE A 24 8.84 -3.82 1.11
N THR A 25 9.99 -3.58 0.48
CA THR A 25 10.60 -2.25 0.39
C THR A 25 10.46 -1.63 -1.00
N GLU A 26 10.12 -0.34 -1.05
CA GLU A 26 10.05 0.43 -2.29
C GLU A 26 11.42 0.47 -3.02
N GLY A 27 11.41 0.38 -4.35
CA GLY A 27 12.60 0.29 -5.19
C GLY A 27 13.12 -1.14 -5.40
N THR A 28 12.90 -2.03 -4.41
CA THR A 28 13.35 -3.43 -4.45
C THR A 28 12.21 -4.42 -4.69
N ALA A 29 11.08 -4.24 -4.01
CA ALA A 29 9.93 -5.15 -4.05
C ALA A 29 8.76 -4.58 -4.87
N TYR A 30 8.64 -3.25 -4.87
CA TYR A 30 7.64 -2.53 -5.66
C TYR A 30 8.11 -1.11 -5.98
N ARG A 31 7.41 -0.43 -6.88
CA ARG A 31 7.58 1.00 -7.16
C ARG A 31 6.22 1.68 -7.11
N GLU A 32 6.17 2.93 -6.64
CA GLU A 32 4.97 3.74 -6.80
C GLU A 32 4.76 4.08 -8.27
N VAL A 33 3.55 3.85 -8.77
CA VAL A 33 3.19 4.24 -10.13
C VAL A 33 3.15 5.78 -10.19
N PRO A 34 3.70 6.40 -11.25
CA PRO A 34 3.80 7.85 -11.33
C PRO A 34 2.48 8.57 -11.03
N PHE A 35 2.62 9.66 -10.29
CA PHE A 35 1.56 10.52 -9.76
C PHE A 35 0.56 10.97 -10.84
N ASP A 36 -0.68 10.49 -10.75
CA ASP A 36 -1.82 11.08 -11.45
C ASP A 36 -2.63 11.95 -10.45
N PRO A 37 -2.72 13.28 -10.68
CA PRO A 37 -3.49 14.17 -9.82
C PRO A 37 -4.98 13.79 -9.70
N ALA A 38 -5.55 13.18 -10.75
CA ALA A 38 -6.97 12.84 -10.80
C ALA A 38 -7.32 11.63 -9.93
N THR A 39 -6.43 10.64 -9.82
CA THR A 39 -6.63 9.45 -8.97
C THR A 39 -6.37 9.77 -7.50
N ARG A 40 -5.40 10.65 -7.20
CA ARG A 40 -5.17 11.10 -5.81
C ARG A 40 -6.38 11.81 -5.19
N ALA A 41 -7.09 12.62 -5.97
CA ALA A 41 -8.31 13.29 -5.50
C ALA A 41 -9.40 12.28 -5.08
N ARG A 42 -9.31 11.04 -5.56
CA ARG A 42 -10.22 9.94 -5.25
C ARG A 42 -9.71 8.99 -4.16
N GLY A 43 -8.50 9.22 -3.62
CA GLY A 43 -7.88 8.28 -2.67
C GLY A 43 -7.31 7.02 -3.33
N GLU A 44 -7.08 7.07 -4.64
CA GLU A 44 -6.70 5.91 -5.44
C GLU A 44 -5.16 5.91 -5.63
N HIS A 45 -4.45 5.02 -4.92
CA HIS A 45 -3.00 4.86 -5.04
C HIS A 45 -2.62 3.47 -5.57
N THR A 46 -1.73 3.44 -6.56
CA THR A 46 -1.30 2.19 -7.21
C THR A 46 0.19 1.97 -7.01
N PHE A 47 0.55 0.74 -6.62
CA PHE A 47 1.93 0.29 -6.53
C PHE A 47 2.15 -0.85 -7.53
N ASP A 48 3.27 -0.80 -8.24
CA ASP A 48 3.71 -1.83 -9.17
C ASP A 48 4.71 -2.76 -8.48
N PHE A 49 4.28 -3.99 -8.18
CA PHE A 49 5.07 -5.02 -7.51
C PHE A 49 5.84 -5.89 -8.51
N ASN A 50 7.02 -6.35 -8.12
CA ASN A 50 7.87 -7.15 -9.01
C ASN A 50 7.33 -8.55 -9.29
N ASP A 51 6.56 -9.11 -8.36
CA ASP A 51 5.98 -10.45 -8.45
C ASP A 51 4.62 -10.54 -7.74
N GLU A 52 3.86 -11.59 -8.08
CA GLU A 52 2.50 -11.81 -7.58
C GLU A 52 2.45 -12.17 -6.09
N GLN A 53 3.45 -12.89 -5.57
CA GLN A 53 3.50 -13.27 -4.16
C GLN A 53 3.69 -12.03 -3.29
N THR A 54 4.64 -11.17 -3.64
CA THR A 54 4.89 -9.90 -2.96
C THR A 54 3.66 -8.98 -3.02
N ALA A 55 2.95 -8.95 -4.16
CA ALA A 55 1.70 -8.20 -4.32
C ALA A 55 0.61 -8.69 -3.36
N ALA A 56 0.40 -10.00 -3.27
CA ALA A 56 -0.58 -10.62 -2.38
C ALA A 56 -0.22 -10.42 -0.89
N ASP A 57 1.06 -10.56 -0.55
CA ASP A 57 1.57 -10.33 0.81
C ASP A 57 1.42 -8.88 1.23
N ALA A 58 1.66 -7.93 0.31
CA ALA A 58 1.45 -6.51 0.56
C ALA A 58 -0.02 -6.17 0.82
N ALA A 59 -0.93 -6.69 -0.02
CA ALA A 59 -2.38 -6.50 0.15
C ALA A 59 -2.86 -7.07 1.50
N THR A 60 -2.44 -8.29 1.83
CA THR A 60 -2.79 -8.98 3.08
C THR A 60 -2.24 -8.23 4.30
N THR A 61 -0.98 -7.76 4.23
CA THR A 61 -0.33 -7.02 5.32
C THR A 61 -1.06 -5.70 5.58
N TRP A 62 -1.40 -4.97 4.52
CA TRP A 62 -2.15 -3.73 4.65
C TRP A 62 -3.55 -3.95 5.22
N GLN A 63 -4.28 -4.97 4.74
CA GLN A 63 -5.60 -5.30 5.27
C GLN A 63 -5.56 -5.60 6.77
N LYS A 64 -4.61 -6.44 7.22
CA LYS A 64 -4.41 -6.75 8.64
C LYS A 64 -4.10 -5.51 9.47
N HIS A 65 -3.32 -4.58 8.92
CA HIS A 65 -3.03 -3.31 9.58
C HIS A 65 -4.29 -2.45 9.76
N VAL A 66 -5.11 -2.32 8.71
CA VAL A 66 -6.38 -1.58 8.75
C VAL A 66 -7.36 -2.20 9.76
N GLU A 67 -7.50 -3.53 9.77
CA GLU A 67 -8.36 -4.25 10.72
C GLU A 67 -7.92 -4.02 12.18
N ARG A 68 -6.60 -4.13 12.46
CA ARG A 68 -6.05 -3.83 13.79
C ARG A 68 -6.30 -2.39 14.21
N ARG A 69 -6.13 -1.44 13.29
CA ARG A 69 -6.38 -0.02 13.55
C ARG A 69 -7.85 0.25 13.88
N ALA A 70 -8.77 -0.36 13.13
CA ALA A 70 -10.21 -0.26 13.39
C ALA A 70 -10.60 -0.88 14.73
N ALA A 71 -9.96 -1.99 15.12
CA ALA A 71 -10.18 -2.63 16.42
C ALA A 71 -9.67 -1.79 17.60
N PHE A 72 -8.60 -1.02 17.41
CA PHE A 72 -8.03 -0.13 18.45
C PHE A 72 -8.80 1.19 18.63
N GLN A 73 -9.66 1.56 17.67
CA GLN A 73 -10.48 2.78 17.71
C GLN A 73 -11.89 2.55 18.28
N ARG A 74 -12.15 1.35 18.82
CA ARG A 74 -13.39 0.96 19.51
C ARG A 74 -13.20 0.95 21.02
#